data_AF-A0A8T4E3B3-F1
#
_entry.id   AF-A0A8T4E3B3-F1
#
_cell.length_a   1.000
_cell.length_b   1.000
_cell.length_c   1.000
_cell.angle_alpha   90.00
_cell.angle_beta   90.00
_cell.angle_gamma   90.00
#
_symmetry.space_group_name_H-M   'P 1'
#
loop_
_entity.id
_entity.type
_entity.pdbx_description
1 polymer ?
#
loop_
_entity_poly.entity_id
_entity_poly.type
_entity_poly.pdbx_seq_one_letter_code
_entity_poly.pdbx_strand_id
1 'polypeptide(L)'
;MTHLVFEMDDESLKQEIADLITKLDYPLRFERIIITQSCKVEFLKGDTGKDMEIFVNPENEKVKNRQLFRGYFVRFIFLLLNEKEGVNKEIQERIDCPRLVPQVQDFFADLRAAKHGYLKIMKQFFVELIASKVYSSTPLSKKEFAEFYLHYLVMKRMKEPEELETMLMPVRPHGMQALIKELEGLNYPFQMGSKELAKAWAETLYK
;
A
#
# COMPACT_ATOMS: atom_id res chain seq x y z
N MET A 1 -8.57 -17.74 18.22
CA MET A 1 -7.76 -17.82 17.00
C MET A 1 -8.66 -17.35 15.86
N THR A 2 -8.22 -16.43 15.01
CA THR A 2 -9.04 -15.94 13.89
C THR A 2 -9.28 -17.07 12.89
N HIS A 3 -10.53 -17.30 12.49
CA HIS A 3 -10.88 -18.34 11.53
C HIS A 3 -10.83 -17.80 10.10
N LEU A 4 -10.18 -18.52 9.19
CA LEU A 4 -10.14 -18.17 7.78
C LEU A 4 -11.21 -18.96 7.00
N VAL A 5 -12.07 -18.26 6.26
CA VAL A 5 -13.16 -18.82 5.47
C VAL A 5 -12.97 -18.41 4.02
N PHE A 6 -13.07 -19.38 3.11
CA PHE A 6 -12.97 -19.16 1.67
C PHE A 6 -14.28 -19.51 0.97
N GLU A 7 -14.78 -18.55 0.21
CA GLU A 7 -15.90 -18.69 -0.73
C GLU A 7 -15.36 -18.44 -2.14
N MET A 8 -14.50 -19.36 -2.60
CA MET A 8 -13.76 -19.24 -3.85
C MET A 8 -13.68 -20.58 -4.56
N ASP A 9 -13.83 -20.56 -5.89
CA ASP A 9 -13.68 -21.76 -6.74
C ASP A 9 -12.23 -21.92 -7.25
N ASP A 10 -11.47 -20.82 -7.37
CA ASP A 10 -10.06 -20.85 -7.76
C ASP A 10 -9.17 -21.34 -6.60
N GLU A 11 -8.89 -22.64 -6.58
CA GLU A 11 -8.02 -23.27 -5.56
C GLU A 11 -6.57 -22.76 -5.57
N SER A 12 -6.04 -22.34 -6.73
CA SER A 12 -4.69 -21.79 -6.80
C SER A 12 -4.60 -20.43 -6.12
N LEU A 13 -5.57 -19.55 -6.39
CA LEU A 13 -5.67 -18.24 -5.76
C LEU A 13 -5.98 -18.35 -4.27
N LYS A 14 -6.86 -19.30 -3.88
CA LYS A 14 -7.17 -19.61 -2.48
C LYS A 14 -5.93 -20.04 -1.69
N GLN A 15 -5.12 -20.95 -2.24
CA GLN A 15 -3.87 -21.37 -1.59
C GLN A 15 -2.89 -20.20 -1.44
N GLU A 16 -2.74 -19.38 -2.48
CA GLU A 16 -1.89 -18.19 -2.45
C GLU A 16 -2.33 -17.20 -1.35
N ILE A 17 -3.64 -16.94 -1.23
CA ILE A 17 -4.18 -16.07 -0.18
C ILE A 17 -3.99 -16.68 1.21
N ALA A 18 -4.20 -17.98 1.37
CA ALA A 18 -3.95 -18.68 2.64
C ALA A 18 -2.47 -18.56 3.06
N ASP A 19 -1.54 -18.75 2.13
CA ASP A 19 -0.11 -18.61 2.36
C ASP A 19 0.28 -17.17 2.72
N LEU A 20 -0.40 -16.17 2.15
CA LEU A 20 -0.19 -14.78 2.55
C LEU A 20 -0.69 -14.56 3.97
N ILE A 21 -1.92 -14.94 4.30
CA ILE A 21 -2.52 -14.67 5.63
C ILE A 21 -1.76 -15.41 6.75
N THR A 22 -1.29 -16.62 6.51
CA THR A 22 -0.52 -17.39 7.52
C THR A 22 0.84 -16.79 7.87
N LYS A 23 1.41 -15.96 6.98
CA LYS A 23 2.68 -15.23 7.23
C LYS A 23 2.49 -13.94 8.00
N LEU A 24 1.25 -13.53 8.28
CA LEU A 24 0.95 -12.29 8.97
C LEU A 24 1.46 -12.35 10.41
N ASP A 25 2.51 -11.59 10.69
CA ASP A 25 3.03 -11.41 12.05
C ASP A 25 2.39 -10.20 12.71
N TYR A 26 1.06 -10.25 12.84
CA TYR A 26 0.25 -9.18 13.42
C TYR A 26 -0.97 -9.75 14.19
N PRO A 27 -1.30 -9.24 15.38
CA PRO A 27 -2.46 -9.72 16.14
C PRO A 27 -3.77 -9.35 15.42
N LEU A 28 -4.39 -10.34 14.79
CA LEU A 28 -5.70 -10.22 14.16
C LEU A 28 -6.80 -10.14 15.23
N ARG A 29 -7.45 -8.97 15.36
CA ARG A 29 -8.59 -8.74 16.27
C ARG A 29 -9.94 -8.97 15.57
N PHE A 30 -10.05 -10.05 14.82
CA PHE A 30 -11.25 -10.47 14.12
C PHE A 30 -11.65 -11.89 14.54
N GLU A 31 -12.95 -12.16 14.52
CA GLU A 31 -13.44 -13.52 14.69
C GLU A 31 -13.15 -14.35 13.44
N ARG A 32 -13.50 -13.81 12.27
CA ARG A 32 -13.26 -14.43 10.98
C ARG A 32 -12.63 -13.47 9.97
N ILE A 33 -11.85 -14.04 9.06
CA ILE A 33 -11.48 -13.42 7.78
C ILE A 33 -12.20 -14.22 6.70
N ILE A 34 -13.07 -13.56 5.93
CA ILE A 34 -13.88 -14.16 4.88
C ILE A 34 -13.35 -13.64 3.55
N ILE A 35 -12.91 -14.56 2.69
CA ILE A 35 -12.40 -14.24 1.35
C ILE A 35 -13.38 -14.80 0.32
N THR A 36 -14.02 -13.91 -0.45
CA THR A 36 -15.04 -14.26 -1.43
C THR A 36 -14.59 -13.91 -2.85
N GLN A 37 -14.75 -14.83 -3.79
CA GLN A 37 -14.52 -14.57 -5.20
C GLN A 37 -15.71 -13.78 -5.78
N SER A 38 -15.46 -12.64 -6.44
CA SER A 38 -16.53 -11.83 -7.01
C SER A 38 -16.09 -11.05 -8.26
N CYS A 39 -16.72 -11.34 -9.40
CA CYS A 39 -16.51 -10.56 -10.64
C CYS A 39 -17.23 -9.19 -10.63
N LYS A 40 -17.99 -8.88 -9.56
CA LYS A 40 -18.72 -7.61 -9.41
C LYS A 40 -17.84 -6.48 -8.88
N VAL A 41 -16.64 -6.78 -8.39
CA VAL A 41 -15.66 -5.78 -7.93
C VAL A 41 -14.58 -5.62 -8.99
N GLU A 42 -13.96 -4.45 -9.06
CA GLU A 42 -12.93 -4.19 -10.09
C GLU A 42 -11.66 -5.03 -9.85
N PHE A 43 -11.23 -5.13 -8.59
CA PHE A 43 -10.04 -5.89 -8.20
C PHE A 43 -10.14 -6.45 -6.78
N LEU A 44 -9.98 -5.58 -5.77
CA LEU A 44 -10.14 -5.89 -4.35
C LEU A 44 -11.17 -4.94 -3.76
N LYS A 45 -12.06 -5.47 -2.93
CA LYS A 45 -12.96 -4.69 -2.09
C LYS A 45 -13.09 -5.39 -0.75
N GLY A 46 -13.42 -4.67 0.30
CA GLY A 46 -13.56 -5.26 1.61
C GLY A 46 -14.14 -4.28 2.61
N ASP A 47 -14.49 -4.82 3.75
CA ASP A 47 -15.03 -4.08 4.89
C ASP A 47 -14.55 -4.73 6.19
N THR A 48 -14.60 -3.95 7.27
CA THR A 48 -14.24 -4.42 8.61
C THR A 48 -15.34 -4.17 9.61
N GLY A 49 -15.76 -5.24 10.28
CA GLY A 49 -16.71 -5.21 11.39
C GLY A 49 -16.23 -6.13 12.49
N LYS A 50 -17.10 -7.05 12.92
CA LYS A 50 -16.71 -8.19 13.77
C LYS A 50 -15.74 -9.13 13.03
N ASP A 51 -16.01 -9.29 11.74
CA ASP A 51 -15.22 -10.04 10.77
C ASP A 51 -14.52 -9.08 9.80
N MET A 52 -13.49 -9.57 9.12
CA MET A 52 -12.90 -8.92 7.94
C MET A 52 -13.43 -9.62 6.70
N GLU A 53 -14.05 -8.87 5.78
CA GLU A 53 -14.53 -9.41 4.51
C GLU A 53 -13.67 -8.87 3.37
N ILE A 54 -13.20 -9.74 2.48
CA ILE A 54 -12.41 -9.38 1.30
C ILE A 54 -13.01 -10.06 0.07
N PHE A 55 -13.43 -9.25 -0.89
CA PHE A 55 -13.86 -9.66 -2.22
C PHE A 55 -12.69 -9.54 -3.20
N VAL A 56 -12.40 -10.63 -3.92
CA VAL A 56 -11.33 -10.69 -4.91
C VAL A 56 -11.93 -10.98 -6.29
N ASN A 57 -11.63 -10.13 -7.28
CA ASN A 57 -11.96 -10.42 -8.68
C ASN A 57 -10.78 -11.14 -9.36
N PRO A 58 -10.90 -12.45 -9.67
CA PRO A 58 -9.81 -13.23 -10.26
C PRO A 58 -9.49 -12.84 -11.71
N GLU A 59 -10.43 -12.18 -12.41
CA GLU A 59 -10.26 -11.78 -13.80
C GLU A 59 -9.36 -10.55 -13.98
N ASN A 60 -9.09 -9.81 -12.90
CA ASN A 60 -8.26 -8.61 -12.96
C ASN A 60 -6.82 -8.95 -13.38
N GLU A 61 -6.23 -8.15 -14.27
CA GLU A 61 -4.86 -8.36 -14.76
C GLU A 61 -3.81 -8.39 -13.64
N LYS A 62 -4.04 -7.66 -12.54
CA LYS A 62 -3.16 -7.68 -11.37
C LYS A 62 -3.16 -9.03 -10.66
N VAL A 63 -4.22 -9.84 -10.77
CA VAL A 63 -4.24 -11.23 -10.25
C VAL A 63 -3.39 -12.14 -11.11
N LYS A 64 -3.36 -11.90 -12.43
CA LYS A 64 -2.54 -12.67 -13.39
C LYS A 64 -1.05 -12.45 -13.15
N ASN A 65 -0.63 -11.25 -12.74
CA ASN A 65 0.72 -11.01 -12.23
C ASN A 65 0.78 -11.30 -10.71
N ARG A 66 1.20 -12.52 -10.36
CA ARG A 66 1.25 -12.98 -8.95
C ARG A 66 2.07 -12.09 -8.02
N GLN A 67 3.13 -11.44 -8.52
CA GLN A 67 3.95 -10.54 -7.70
C GLN A 67 3.20 -9.25 -7.36
N LEU A 68 2.53 -8.64 -8.34
CA LEU A 68 1.65 -7.50 -8.10
C LEU A 68 0.48 -7.87 -7.19
N PHE A 69 -0.18 -9.00 -7.45
CA PHE A 69 -1.27 -9.49 -6.61
C PHE A 69 -0.88 -9.56 -5.13
N ARG A 70 0.24 -10.23 -4.82
CA ARG A 70 0.72 -10.39 -3.44
C ARG A 70 0.89 -9.04 -2.74
N GLY A 71 1.54 -8.09 -3.41
CA GLY A 71 1.77 -6.76 -2.85
C GLY A 71 0.50 -5.98 -2.61
N TYR A 72 -0.40 -5.94 -3.60
CA TYR A 72 -1.70 -5.27 -3.46
C TYR A 72 -2.56 -5.92 -2.38
N PHE A 73 -2.60 -7.25 -2.32
CA PHE A 73 -3.41 -7.97 -1.34
C PHE A 73 -2.91 -7.74 0.09
N VAL A 74 -1.59 -7.78 0.30
CA VAL A 74 -0.97 -7.48 1.59
C VAL A 74 -1.24 -6.03 2.01
N ARG A 75 -1.03 -5.06 1.12
CA ARG A 75 -1.41 -3.66 1.40
C ARG A 75 -2.87 -3.56 1.81
N PHE A 76 -3.76 -4.25 1.09
CA PHE A 76 -5.19 -4.23 1.34
C PHE A 76 -5.56 -4.80 2.72
N ILE A 77 -4.94 -5.91 3.15
CA ILE A 77 -5.10 -6.43 4.51
C ILE A 77 -4.75 -5.36 5.55
N PHE A 78 -3.61 -4.68 5.38
CA PHE A 78 -3.17 -3.67 6.34
C PHE A 78 -4.00 -2.38 6.29
N LEU A 79 -4.60 -2.03 5.15
CA LEU A 79 -5.60 -0.97 5.07
C LEU A 79 -6.85 -1.32 5.88
N LEU A 80 -7.34 -2.57 5.79
CA LEU A 80 -8.47 -3.04 6.59
C LEU A 80 -8.13 -3.12 8.08
N LEU A 81 -6.91 -3.54 8.44
CA LEU A 81 -6.42 -3.47 9.82
C LEU A 81 -6.40 -2.03 10.35
N ASN A 82 -5.88 -1.10 9.56
CA ASN A 82 -5.87 0.33 9.91
C ASN A 82 -7.29 0.89 10.06
N GLU A 83 -8.24 0.45 9.24
CA GLU A 83 -9.66 0.85 9.34
C GLU A 83 -10.26 0.38 10.67
N LYS A 84 -10.09 -0.90 10.98
CA LYS A 84 -10.57 -1.52 12.22
C LYS A 84 -10.01 -0.83 13.47
N GLU A 85 -8.79 -0.33 13.39
CA GLU A 85 -8.08 0.33 14.48
C GLU A 85 -8.29 1.85 14.52
N GLY A 86 -9.04 2.42 13.57
CA GLY A 86 -9.33 3.86 13.49
C GLY A 86 -8.21 4.71 12.89
N VAL A 87 -7.08 4.11 12.49
CA VAL A 87 -5.91 4.80 11.92
C VAL A 87 -6.26 5.51 10.61
N ASN A 88 -7.02 4.84 9.73
CA ASN A 88 -7.43 5.44 8.45
C ASN A 88 -8.28 6.71 8.65
N LYS A 89 -9.17 6.67 9.65
CA LYS A 89 -10.00 7.80 10.05
C LYS A 89 -9.16 8.93 10.63
N GLU A 90 -8.20 8.62 11.51
CA GLU A 90 -7.27 9.62 12.04
C GLU A 90 -6.47 10.32 10.94
N ILE A 91 -6.01 9.58 9.92
CA ILE A 91 -5.32 10.16 8.76
C ILE A 91 -6.24 11.10 7.99
N GLN A 92 -7.48 10.68 7.74
CA GLN A 92 -8.47 11.49 7.02
C GLN A 92 -8.80 12.79 7.76
N GLU A 93 -8.88 12.76 9.09
CA GLU A 93 -9.18 13.95 9.91
C GLU A 93 -7.99 14.91 10.01
N ARG A 94 -6.74 14.44 9.86
CA ARG A 94 -5.52 15.25 9.99
C ARG A 94 -5.03 15.88 8.69
N ILE A 95 -5.46 15.38 7.53
CA ILE A 95 -4.95 15.81 6.24
C ILE A 95 -5.99 16.69 5.53
N ASP A 96 -5.67 17.98 5.43
CA ASP A 96 -6.52 18.99 4.76
C ASP A 96 -6.57 18.85 3.22
N CYS A 97 -5.86 17.87 2.65
CA CYS A 97 -5.87 17.56 1.21
C CYS A 97 -6.46 16.17 0.94
N PRO A 98 -7.75 16.05 0.54
CA PRO A 98 -8.40 14.75 0.33
C PRO A 98 -7.71 13.84 -0.68
N ARG A 99 -7.00 14.41 -1.66
CA ARG A 99 -6.27 13.63 -2.68
C ARG A 99 -4.96 13.02 -2.15
N LEU A 100 -4.43 13.52 -1.04
CA LEU A 100 -3.25 12.98 -0.36
C LEU A 100 -3.63 11.83 0.59
N VAL A 101 -4.85 11.84 1.15
CA VAL A 101 -5.31 10.84 2.13
C VAL A 101 -5.04 9.40 1.69
N PRO A 102 -5.41 8.95 0.46
CA PRO A 102 -5.16 7.57 0.04
C PRO A 102 -3.67 7.21 0.00
N GLN A 103 -2.81 8.16 -0.39
CA GLN A 103 -1.37 7.91 -0.50
C GLN A 103 -0.73 7.74 0.87
N VAL A 104 -1.20 8.49 1.86
CA VAL A 104 -0.71 8.37 3.24
C VAL A 104 -1.24 7.11 3.92
N GLN A 105 -2.50 6.74 3.66
CA GLN A 105 -3.05 5.46 4.13
C GLN A 105 -2.29 4.27 3.55
N ASP A 106 -2.04 4.26 2.24
CA ASP A 106 -1.23 3.25 1.55
C ASP A 106 0.19 3.20 2.13
N PHE A 107 0.83 4.35 2.35
CA PHE A 107 2.15 4.44 2.95
C PHE A 107 2.21 3.77 4.33
N PHE A 108 1.24 4.04 5.21
CA PHE A 108 1.22 3.44 6.54
C PHE A 108 0.83 1.96 6.53
N ALA A 109 -0.06 1.55 5.64
CA ALA A 109 -0.37 0.14 5.43
C ALA A 109 0.86 -0.64 4.95
N ASP A 110 1.58 -0.11 3.96
CA ASP A 110 2.83 -0.67 3.43
C ASP A 110 3.93 -0.76 4.49
N LEU A 111 4.10 0.31 5.29
CA LEU A 111 5.07 0.34 6.37
C LEU A 111 4.78 -0.71 7.43
N ARG A 112 3.51 -0.90 7.80
CA ARG A 112 3.11 -1.96 8.72
C ARG A 112 3.29 -3.33 8.10
N ALA A 113 2.89 -3.53 6.86
CA ALA A 113 3.10 -4.79 6.14
C ALA A 113 4.57 -5.22 6.14
N ALA A 114 5.48 -4.29 5.81
CA ALA A 114 6.91 -4.57 5.80
C ALA A 114 7.44 -4.94 7.19
N LYS A 115 6.95 -4.30 8.26
CA LYS A 115 7.32 -4.61 9.65
C LYS A 115 6.77 -5.95 10.15
N HIS A 116 5.63 -6.39 9.63
CA HIS A 116 4.85 -7.50 10.17
C HIS A 116 4.82 -8.72 9.23
N GLY A 117 6.00 -9.12 8.77
CA GLY A 117 6.20 -10.39 8.05
C GLY A 117 6.30 -10.30 6.52
N TYR A 118 6.05 -9.14 5.91
CA TYR A 118 5.97 -9.02 4.44
C TYR A 118 7.09 -8.21 3.79
N LEU A 119 8.18 -7.88 4.48
CA LEU A 119 9.28 -7.07 3.94
C LEU A 119 9.70 -7.49 2.52
N LYS A 120 9.97 -8.79 2.31
CA LYS A 120 10.39 -9.33 1.01
C LYS A 120 9.31 -9.17 -0.07
N ILE A 121 8.04 -9.42 0.27
CA ILE A 121 6.91 -9.28 -0.66
C ILE A 121 6.73 -7.80 -1.05
N MET A 122 6.78 -6.89 -0.07
CA MET A 122 6.65 -5.46 -0.31
C MET A 122 7.80 -4.93 -1.16
N LYS A 123 9.04 -5.33 -0.88
CA LYS A 123 10.21 -4.96 -1.71
C LYS A 123 10.04 -5.39 -3.16
N GLN A 124 9.70 -6.66 -3.39
CA GLN A 124 9.45 -7.20 -4.73
C GLN A 124 8.30 -6.46 -5.44
N PHE A 125 7.22 -6.18 -4.72
CA PHE A 125 6.09 -5.42 -5.24
C PHE A 125 6.48 -4.00 -5.66
N PHE A 126 7.25 -3.28 -4.85
CA PHE A 126 7.68 -1.93 -5.18
C PHE A 126 8.64 -1.88 -6.35
N VAL A 127 9.59 -2.82 -6.42
CA VAL A 127 10.50 -2.96 -7.56
C VAL A 127 9.72 -3.18 -8.84
N GLU A 128 8.73 -4.09 -8.83
CA GLU A 128 7.88 -4.35 -10.00
C GLU A 128 7.10 -3.11 -10.45
N LEU A 129 6.48 -2.38 -9.52
CA LEU A 129 5.75 -1.15 -9.82
C LEU A 129 6.65 -0.08 -10.42
N ILE A 130 7.82 0.17 -9.81
CA ILE A 130 8.74 1.22 -10.25
C ILE A 130 9.38 0.82 -11.59
N ALA A 131 9.84 -0.43 -11.73
CA ALA A 131 10.47 -0.92 -12.96
C ALA A 131 9.53 -0.78 -14.17
N SER A 132 8.25 -1.13 -14.01
CA SER A 132 7.26 -1.05 -15.09
C SER A 132 7.11 0.36 -15.68
N LYS A 133 7.46 1.40 -14.91
CA LYS A 133 7.37 2.80 -15.32
C LYS A 133 8.70 3.44 -15.64
N VAL A 134 9.73 3.23 -14.82
CA VAL A 134 11.06 3.83 -15.00
C VAL A 134 11.74 3.33 -16.29
N TYR A 135 11.54 2.06 -16.63
CA TYR A 135 12.07 1.51 -17.88
C TYR A 135 11.14 1.70 -19.08
N SER A 136 10.01 2.37 -18.88
CA SER A 136 9.22 2.87 -20.00
C SER A 136 9.94 4.07 -20.64
N SER A 137 9.79 4.27 -21.94
CA SER A 137 10.32 5.46 -22.63
C SER A 137 9.61 6.76 -22.22
N THR A 138 8.66 6.69 -21.28
CA THR A 138 7.86 7.83 -20.82
C THR A 138 8.46 8.42 -19.54
N PRO A 139 8.72 9.73 -19.49
CA PRO A 139 9.17 10.39 -18.27
C PRO A 139 8.13 10.26 -17.14
N LEU A 140 8.60 10.05 -15.90
CA LEU A 140 7.72 10.03 -14.73
C LEU A 140 7.09 11.41 -14.49
N SER A 141 5.78 11.43 -14.29
CA SER A 141 5.13 12.62 -13.75
C SER A 141 5.55 12.87 -12.29
N LYS A 142 5.41 14.12 -11.82
CA LYS A 142 5.66 14.45 -10.41
C LYS A 142 4.80 13.62 -9.45
N LYS A 143 3.56 13.31 -9.86
CA LYS A 143 2.63 12.49 -9.08
C LYS A 143 3.14 11.06 -8.95
N GLU A 144 3.46 10.41 -10.08
CA GLU A 144 4.02 9.05 -10.07
C GLU A 144 5.32 8.99 -9.26
N PHE A 145 6.19 9.98 -9.41
CA PHE A 145 7.41 10.05 -8.60
C PHE A 145 7.09 10.16 -7.10
N ALA A 146 6.13 10.99 -6.69
CA ALA A 146 5.75 11.11 -5.28
C ALA A 146 5.20 9.80 -4.70
N GLU A 147 4.39 9.07 -5.47
CA GLU A 147 3.87 7.75 -5.11
C GLU A 147 5.01 6.72 -4.94
N PHE A 148 5.94 6.66 -5.90
CA PHE A 148 7.11 5.80 -5.80
C PHE A 148 8.07 6.20 -4.68
N TYR A 149 8.17 7.49 -4.39
CA TYR A 149 9.00 7.98 -3.29
C TYR A 149 8.47 7.50 -1.94
N LEU A 150 7.16 7.39 -1.76
CA LEU A 150 6.57 6.79 -0.56
C LEU A 150 7.00 5.31 -0.40
N HIS A 151 7.05 4.52 -1.48
CA HIS A 151 7.55 3.13 -1.43
C HIS A 151 9.04 3.08 -1.05
N TYR A 152 9.85 3.97 -1.63
CA TYR A 152 11.25 4.15 -1.22
C TYR A 152 11.36 4.49 0.27
N LEU A 153 10.51 5.38 0.80
CA LEU A 153 10.53 5.72 2.22
C LEU A 153 10.19 4.54 3.13
N VAL A 154 9.32 3.63 2.70
CA VAL A 154 9.07 2.38 3.43
C VAL A 154 10.37 1.57 3.51
N MET A 155 11.04 1.32 2.39
CA MET A 155 12.29 0.55 2.35
C MET A 155 13.43 1.24 3.12
N LYS A 156 13.53 2.57 3.04
CA LYS A 156 14.48 3.37 3.83
C LYS A 156 14.28 3.15 5.33
N ARG A 157 13.04 3.09 5.82
CA ARG A 157 12.74 2.81 7.24
C ARG A 157 13.03 1.38 7.66
N MET A 158 12.96 0.46 6.70
CA MET A 158 13.34 -0.93 6.89
C MET A 158 14.84 -1.19 6.72
N LYS A 159 15.64 -0.15 6.43
CA LYS A 159 17.09 -0.21 6.20
C LYS A 159 17.49 -1.07 4.99
N GLU A 160 16.64 -1.09 3.96
CA GLU A 160 16.96 -1.72 2.66
C GLU A 160 16.59 -0.81 1.45
N PRO A 161 17.00 0.48 1.42
CA PRO A 161 16.59 1.41 0.36
C PRO A 161 17.27 1.19 -1.00
N GLU A 162 18.40 0.50 -1.06
CA GLU A 162 19.43 0.65 -2.10
C GLU A 162 18.92 0.41 -3.52
N GLU A 163 18.09 -0.63 -3.68
CA GLU A 163 17.53 -1.02 -4.96
C GLU A 163 16.56 0.03 -5.50
N LEU A 164 15.60 0.48 -4.66
CA LEU A 164 14.64 1.52 -5.04
C LEU A 164 15.31 2.87 -5.24
N GLU A 165 16.33 3.18 -4.43
CA GLU A 165 17.11 4.40 -4.56
C GLU A 165 17.78 4.51 -5.92
N THR A 166 18.43 3.42 -6.34
CA THR A 166 19.12 3.31 -7.63
C THR A 166 18.16 3.49 -8.80
N MET A 167 16.93 2.97 -8.69
CA MET A 167 15.92 3.10 -9.73
C MET A 167 15.28 4.49 -9.77
N LEU A 168 14.98 5.08 -8.61
CA LEU A 168 14.10 6.23 -8.50
C LEU A 168 14.86 7.57 -8.52
N MET A 169 16.00 7.68 -7.84
CA MET A 169 16.68 8.97 -7.70
C MET A 169 17.16 9.59 -9.03
N PRO A 170 17.67 8.81 -10.01
CA PRO A 170 18.12 9.38 -11.29
C PRO A 170 17.01 10.03 -12.12
N VAL A 171 15.76 9.62 -11.92
CA VAL A 171 14.59 10.08 -12.69
C VAL A 171 13.75 11.11 -11.94
N ARG A 172 14.31 11.71 -10.88
CA ARG A 172 13.62 12.71 -10.05
C ARG A 172 13.25 13.97 -10.83
N PRO A 173 11.95 14.35 -10.90
CA PRO A 173 11.54 15.61 -11.50
C PRO A 173 12.04 16.84 -10.73
N HIS A 174 12.30 17.94 -11.44
CA HIS A 174 12.60 19.23 -10.82
C HIS A 174 11.43 19.77 -9.99
N GLY A 175 11.73 20.52 -8.93
CA GLY A 175 10.73 21.17 -8.06
C GLY A 175 10.11 20.26 -7.00
N MET A 176 10.64 19.06 -6.77
CA MET A 176 10.14 18.10 -5.77
C MET A 176 10.73 18.33 -4.36
N GLN A 177 11.61 19.30 -4.15
CA GLN A 177 12.40 19.48 -2.93
C GLN A 177 11.54 19.67 -1.68
N ALA A 178 10.59 20.61 -1.73
CA ALA A 178 9.72 20.90 -0.59
C ALA A 178 8.83 19.69 -0.26
N LEU A 179 8.21 19.07 -1.27
CA LEU A 179 7.37 17.91 -1.06
C LEU A 179 8.14 16.71 -0.47
N ILE A 180 9.34 16.41 -0.99
CA ILE A 180 10.16 15.31 -0.45
C ILE A 180 10.46 15.53 1.03
N LYS A 181 10.85 16.75 1.41
CA LYS A 181 11.14 17.08 2.81
C LYS A 181 9.94 16.80 3.72
N GLU A 182 8.74 17.18 3.29
CA GLU A 182 7.52 16.94 4.07
C GLU A 182 7.15 15.45 4.12
N LEU A 183 7.33 14.70 3.01
CA LEU A 183 7.10 13.25 2.97
C LEU A 183 8.05 12.50 3.90
N GLU A 184 9.32 12.91 3.96
CA GLU A 184 10.31 12.32 4.89
C GLU A 184 9.90 12.49 6.35
N GLY A 185 9.13 13.54 6.67
CA GLY A 185 8.59 13.79 8.01
C GLY A 185 7.48 12.83 8.43
N LEU A 186 6.81 12.12 7.51
CA LEU A 186 5.75 11.17 7.88
C LEU A 186 6.28 10.18 8.92
N ASN A 187 5.57 9.91 10.01
CA ASN A 187 6.00 8.91 10.97
C ASN A 187 4.81 8.34 11.73
N TYR A 188 4.79 7.03 11.94
CA TYR A 188 3.72 6.39 12.69
C TYR A 188 4.14 6.21 14.15
N PRO A 189 3.28 6.50 15.15
CA PRO A 189 1.95 7.13 15.06
C PRO A 189 1.97 8.67 15.14
N PHE A 190 3.14 9.30 15.29
CA PHE A 190 3.22 10.70 15.75
C PHE A 190 3.00 11.77 14.67
N GLN A 191 3.32 11.48 13.42
CA GLN A 191 3.29 12.44 12.31
C GLN A 191 2.60 11.82 11.09
N MET A 192 1.28 11.66 11.17
CA MET A 192 0.45 11.07 10.12
C MET A 192 0.05 12.06 9.01
N GLY A 193 0.44 13.33 9.13
CA GLY A 193 0.12 14.39 8.19
C GLY A 193 0.34 15.76 8.82
N SER A 194 0.73 16.74 8.02
CA SER A 194 0.89 18.14 8.43
C SER A 194 0.22 19.07 7.42
N LYS A 195 -0.09 20.30 7.84
CA LYS A 195 -0.59 21.34 6.92
C LYS A 195 0.44 21.67 5.85
N GLU A 196 1.71 21.62 6.23
CA GLU A 196 2.86 21.83 5.36
C GLU A 196 2.94 20.75 4.28
N LEU A 197 2.73 19.48 4.64
CA LEU A 197 2.66 18.38 3.69
C LEU A 197 1.48 18.55 2.73
N ALA A 198 0.29 18.86 3.24
CA ALA A 198 -0.90 19.08 2.41
C ALA A 198 -0.68 20.24 1.41
N LYS A 199 -0.06 21.34 1.87
CA LYS A 199 0.32 22.47 1.03
C LYS A 199 1.35 22.06 -0.02
N ALA A 200 2.47 21.46 0.38
CA ALA A 200 3.53 21.06 -0.54
C ALA A 200 3.03 20.08 -1.60
N TRP A 201 2.15 19.15 -1.22
CA TRP A 201 1.49 18.23 -2.15
C TRP A 201 0.67 18.97 -3.19
N ALA A 202 -0.22 19.87 -2.75
CA ALA A 202 -1.08 20.61 -3.66
C ALA A 202 -0.29 21.52 -4.62
N GLU A 203 0.72 22.22 -4.10
CA GLU A 203 1.53 23.15 -4.89
C GLU A 203 2.45 22.44 -5.89
N THR A 204 2.89 21.22 -5.59
CA THR A 204 3.82 20.49 -6.45
C THR A 204 3.10 19.69 -7.53
N LEU A 205 1.88 19.19 -7.23
CA LEU A 205 1.19 18.22 -8.09
C LEU A 205 -0.05 18.77 -8.82
N TYR A 206 -0.59 19.92 -8.42
CA TYR A 206 -1.84 20.46 -8.98
C TYR A 206 -1.77 21.93 -9.44
N LYS A 207 -0.58 22.56 -9.36
CA LYS A 207 -0.28 23.82 -10.04
C LYS A 207 0.42 23.55 -11.36
#